data_AF-A0A915PNT8-F1
#
_entry.id   AF-A0A915PNT8-F1
#
_cell.length_a   1.000
_cell.length_b   1.000
_cell.length_c   1.000
_cell.angle_alpha   90.00
_cell.angle_beta   90.00
_cell.angle_gamma   90.00
#
_symmetry.space_group_name_H-M   'P 1'
#
loop_
_entity.id
_entity.type
_entity.pdbx_description
1 polymer ?
#
loop_
_entity_poly.entity_id
_entity_poly.type
_entity_poly.pdbx_seq_one_letter_code
_entity_poly.pdbx_strand_id
1 'polypeptide(L)'
;MLLALIILISSAAVASEGSDLIDGLHLPKDHILYWMNRDNTLRSLCFKNETCRLKYTVNNRHCWGYEINCDAESSYSVHKAKCTRPTTWGRNMAESQLEVFQKQSDFAKLAEEGSVLEAGQIYFQEGSFLECSSHLRFCRAKNIFFDFKNLNSKTSKRYRNDVIQKGQVGGNCNTFFDEKLLYSRADEKSYLQSWAHELQYFASYPDFRISKHRCDVIFDKPTVLIKLDASVNMYHHFCDFINLYASQHVNGSIDMDIDIVWWDTWSDGFVDPIFGITWHAFTVNKPHELIDLDGKTVCFRNTIFSMLARQRFGSGLVHAFSRHILHRLMIRQNGPLLDKIRVTLLSRSTPFRKILNEDEVD
;
A
#
# COMPACT_ATOMS: atom_id res chain seq x y z
N MET A 1 40.84 -19.17 43.06
CA MET A 1 41.66 -18.74 41.91
C MET A 1 41.01 -19.27 40.65
N LEU A 2 40.56 -18.35 39.78
CA LEU A 2 40.49 -18.41 38.31
C LEU A 2 39.89 -19.67 37.62
N LEU A 3 39.03 -19.58 36.61
CA LEU A 3 38.40 -18.47 35.89
C LEU A 3 37.35 -19.11 34.95
N ALA A 4 36.11 -18.63 34.94
CA ALA A 4 35.07 -19.08 34.02
C ALA A 4 35.27 -18.45 32.64
N LEU A 5 35.33 -19.28 31.60
CA LEU A 5 35.50 -18.86 30.21
C LEU A 5 34.18 -18.26 29.69
N ILE A 6 34.09 -16.94 29.62
CA ILE A 6 33.04 -16.23 28.87
C ILE A 6 33.53 -16.09 27.43
N ILE A 7 32.86 -16.79 26.52
CA ILE A 7 33.08 -16.67 25.08
C ILE A 7 32.43 -15.36 24.63
N LEU A 8 33.27 -14.38 24.33
CA LEU A 8 32.96 -13.19 23.55
C LEU A 8 32.75 -13.60 22.08
N ILE A 9 31.53 -13.45 21.57
CA ILE A 9 31.31 -13.26 20.14
C ILE A 9 30.81 -11.83 19.95
N SER A 10 31.77 -10.98 19.60
CA SER A 10 31.59 -9.65 19.05
C SER A 10 31.35 -9.77 17.55
N SER A 11 30.21 -9.26 17.09
CA SER A 11 30.12 -8.41 15.88
C SER A 11 28.70 -7.88 15.72
N ALA A 12 28.25 -7.03 16.65
CA ALA A 12 27.23 -6.06 16.29
C ALA A 12 27.96 -4.93 15.55
N ALA A 13 27.66 -4.78 14.26
CA ALA A 13 28.12 -3.62 13.51
C ALA A 13 27.66 -2.36 14.25
N VAL A 14 28.63 -1.57 14.68
CA VAL A 14 28.39 -0.24 15.24
C VAL A 14 27.93 0.63 14.08
N ALA A 15 26.62 0.81 13.96
CA ALA A 15 26.01 1.75 13.01
C ALA A 15 26.43 3.17 13.39
N SER A 16 26.93 3.94 12.42
CA SER A 16 27.31 5.33 12.64
C SER A 16 26.06 6.18 12.87
N GLU A 17 26.01 6.89 14.00
CA GLU A 17 24.81 7.51 14.55
C GLU A 17 24.38 8.79 13.80
N GLY A 18 23.39 8.67 12.90
CA GLY A 18 22.43 9.76 12.63
C GLY A 18 22.02 10.01 11.19
N SER A 19 22.93 9.90 10.22
CA SER A 19 22.54 9.89 8.80
C SER A 19 21.88 8.55 8.44
N ASP A 20 22.39 7.47 9.02
CA ASP A 20 22.01 6.09 8.70
C ASP A 20 20.53 5.76 8.95
N LEU A 21 19.94 6.30 10.02
CA LEU A 21 18.53 6.01 10.38
C LEU A 21 17.55 6.58 9.35
N ILE A 22 17.76 7.82 8.94
CA ILE A 22 16.84 8.53 8.03
C ILE A 22 17.10 8.16 6.58
N ASP A 23 18.37 7.99 6.21
CA ASP A 23 18.74 7.54 4.87
C ASP A 23 18.22 6.10 4.63
N GLY A 24 18.18 5.26 5.67
CA GLY A 24 17.59 3.92 5.63
C GLY A 24 16.07 3.85 5.44
N LEU A 25 15.32 4.95 5.62
CA LEU A 25 13.87 4.98 5.35
C LEU A 25 13.55 5.05 3.85
N HIS A 26 14.54 5.45 3.04
CA HIS A 26 14.39 5.66 1.60
C HIS A 26 13.17 6.55 1.24
N LEU A 27 12.96 7.62 2.02
CA LEU A 27 11.89 8.59 1.82
C LEU A 27 12.39 9.91 1.23
N PRO A 28 11.58 10.59 0.39
CA PRO A 28 11.86 11.98 0.01
C PRO A 28 12.05 12.86 1.24
N LYS A 29 13.01 13.80 1.19
CA LYS A 29 13.31 14.69 2.32
C LYS A 29 12.07 15.42 2.85
N ASP A 30 11.23 15.87 1.92
CA ASP A 30 9.97 16.56 2.11
C ASP A 30 8.86 15.67 2.70
N HIS A 31 9.01 14.34 2.70
CA HIS A 31 8.04 13.41 3.28
C HIS A 31 8.41 12.97 4.69
N ILE A 32 9.69 13.02 5.06
CA ILE A 32 10.18 12.58 6.37
C ILE A 32 9.41 13.25 7.50
N LEU A 33 9.24 14.57 7.45
CA LEU A 33 8.52 15.35 8.46
C LEU A 33 7.12 14.81 8.75
N TYR A 34 6.39 14.41 7.71
CA TYR A 34 5.04 13.88 7.82
C TYR A 34 5.04 12.46 8.39
N TRP A 35 5.94 11.59 7.93
CA TRP A 35 6.10 10.24 8.46
C TRP A 35 6.56 10.22 9.92
N MET A 36 7.37 11.20 10.35
CA MET A 36 7.79 11.32 11.75
C MET A 36 6.61 11.60 12.68
N ASN A 37 5.65 12.40 12.25
CA ASN A 37 4.48 12.71 13.08
C ASN A 37 3.46 11.58 13.09
N ARG A 38 3.48 10.72 12.08
CA ARG A 38 2.63 9.54 11.98
C ARG A 38 3.09 8.39 12.86
N ASP A 39 4.39 8.06 12.83
CA ASP A 39 4.93 6.88 13.51
C ASP A 39 5.68 7.28 14.80
N ASN A 40 5.08 6.98 15.94
CA ASN A 40 5.66 7.27 17.26
C ASN A 40 6.99 6.54 17.51
N THR A 41 7.17 5.35 16.97
CA THR A 41 8.42 4.58 17.10
C THR A 41 9.53 5.34 16.37
N LEU A 42 9.25 5.71 15.13
CA LEU A 42 10.17 6.45 14.28
C LEU A 42 10.48 7.84 14.85
N ARG A 43 9.47 8.54 15.37
CA ARG A 43 9.61 9.81 16.10
C ARG A 43 10.54 9.66 17.30
N SER A 44 10.34 8.60 18.08
CA SER A 44 11.13 8.32 19.29
C SER A 44 12.59 8.01 18.95
N LEU A 45 12.83 7.26 17.87
CA LEU A 45 14.18 6.99 17.37
C LEU A 45 14.86 8.28 16.90
N CYS A 46 14.16 9.10 16.12
CA CYS A 46 14.66 10.38 15.65
C CYS A 46 14.96 11.36 16.80
N PHE A 47 14.15 11.37 17.86
CA PHE A 47 14.36 12.25 19.02
C PHE A 47 15.64 11.92 19.80
N LYS A 48 16.09 10.66 19.79
CA LYS A 48 17.36 10.25 20.41
C LYS A 48 18.59 10.67 19.61
N ASN A 49 18.44 10.96 18.33
CA ASN A 49 19.53 11.42 17.48
C ASN A 49 19.49 12.95 17.34
N GLU A 50 20.56 13.64 17.75
CA GLU A 50 20.58 15.10 17.77
C GLU A 50 20.36 15.73 16.38
N THR A 51 21.04 15.21 15.35
CA THR A 51 20.91 15.69 13.96
C THR A 51 19.48 15.51 13.44
N CYS A 52 18.90 14.34 13.65
CA CYS A 52 17.52 14.06 13.26
C CYS A 52 16.53 14.94 14.01
N ARG A 53 16.68 15.04 15.34
CA ARG A 53 15.84 15.85 16.22
C ARG A 53 15.81 17.30 15.76
N LEU A 54 16.98 17.92 15.61
CA LEU A 54 17.10 19.33 15.19
C LEU A 54 16.48 19.58 13.82
N LYS A 55 16.59 18.62 12.90
CA LYS A 55 16.12 18.79 11.52
C LYS A 55 14.64 18.48 11.32
N TYR A 56 14.10 17.49 12.03
CA TYR A 56 12.78 16.91 11.70
C TYR A 56 11.76 16.89 12.85
N THR A 57 12.14 17.21 14.08
CA THR A 57 11.20 17.16 15.23
C THR A 57 10.88 18.53 15.81
N VAL A 58 11.84 19.46 15.80
CA VAL A 58 11.64 20.80 16.35
C VAL A 58 10.59 21.55 15.52
N ASN A 59 9.53 22.02 16.18
CA ASN A 59 8.41 22.75 15.57
C ASN A 59 7.70 22.02 14.40
N ASN A 60 7.86 20.70 14.28
CA ASN A 60 7.23 19.95 13.21
C ASN A 60 5.76 19.67 13.53
N ARG A 61 4.86 20.48 12.96
CA ARG A 61 3.40 20.28 13.03
C ARG A 61 2.81 19.54 11.82
N HIS A 62 3.64 19.21 10.82
CA HIS A 62 3.17 18.66 9.55
C HIS A 62 2.48 17.31 9.72
N CYS A 63 1.38 17.12 9.01
CA CYS A 63 0.60 15.88 9.02
C CYS A 63 0.02 15.61 7.63
N TRP A 64 -0.33 14.37 7.33
CA TRP A 64 -0.84 14.02 6.01
C TRP A 64 -2.24 14.58 5.78
N GLY A 65 -3.07 14.66 6.83
CA GLY A 65 -4.44 15.17 6.75
C GLY A 65 -5.50 14.16 7.19
N TYR A 66 -5.11 12.90 7.42
CA TYR A 66 -6.01 11.84 7.88
C TYR A 66 -5.83 11.51 9.36
N GLU A 67 -4.78 12.03 10.02
CA GLU A 67 -4.52 11.80 11.43
C GLU A 67 -5.54 12.57 12.29
N ILE A 68 -6.00 11.94 13.39
CA ILE A 68 -7.05 12.49 14.28
C ILE A 68 -6.73 13.90 14.79
N ASN A 69 -5.45 14.17 15.08
CA ASN A 69 -4.98 15.45 15.63
C ASN A 69 -4.25 16.30 14.58
N CYS A 70 -4.59 16.16 13.30
CA CYS A 70 -4.00 16.96 12.23
C CYS A 70 -4.73 18.29 12.05
N ASP A 71 -4.07 19.39 12.38
CA ASP A 71 -4.57 20.72 12.06
C ASP A 71 -4.63 20.90 10.53
N ALA A 72 -5.74 21.44 10.02
CA ALA A 72 -5.94 21.62 8.58
C ALA A 72 -4.81 22.45 7.92
N GLU A 73 -4.32 23.48 8.62
CA GLU A 73 -3.19 24.33 8.20
C GLU A 73 -1.84 23.60 8.16
N SER A 74 -1.73 22.46 8.83
CA SER A 74 -0.52 21.64 8.85
C SER A 74 -0.58 20.45 7.89
N SER A 75 -1.71 20.25 7.22
CA SER A 75 -1.92 19.14 6.27
C SER A 75 -1.06 19.29 5.01
N TYR A 76 -0.69 18.17 4.39
CA TYR A 76 0.26 18.14 3.25
C TYR A 76 -0.14 19.08 2.09
N SER A 77 -1.42 19.18 1.79
CA SER A 77 -1.90 19.81 0.57
C SER A 77 -2.42 21.23 0.75
N VAL A 78 -2.61 21.70 1.98
CA VAL A 78 -3.26 23.00 2.26
C VAL A 78 -2.58 24.17 1.56
N HIS A 79 -1.25 24.20 1.54
CA HIS A 79 -0.49 25.27 0.88
C HIS A 79 -0.26 25.02 -0.62
N LYS A 80 -0.58 23.82 -1.12
CA LYS A 80 -0.37 23.43 -2.53
C LYS A 80 -1.65 23.57 -3.35
N ALA A 81 -2.80 23.31 -2.74
CA ALA A 81 -4.11 23.45 -3.36
C ALA A 81 -4.51 24.93 -3.46
N LYS A 82 -4.86 25.38 -4.66
CA LYS A 82 -5.36 26.74 -4.91
C LYS A 82 -6.78 26.67 -5.46
N CYS A 83 -7.77 26.88 -4.60
CA CYS A 83 -9.18 26.96 -4.97
C CYS A 83 -9.53 28.42 -5.37
N THR A 84 -9.15 28.84 -6.57
CA THR A 84 -9.27 30.26 -7.00
C THR A 84 -10.61 30.64 -7.61
N ARG A 85 -11.48 29.67 -7.91
CA ARG A 85 -12.76 29.91 -8.59
C ARG A 85 -13.94 29.62 -7.65
N PRO A 86 -14.82 30.60 -7.37
CA PRO A 86 -16.07 30.32 -6.70
C PRO A 86 -16.94 29.42 -7.59
N THR A 87 -17.13 28.16 -7.21
CA THR A 87 -18.03 27.26 -7.91
C THR A 87 -19.47 27.45 -7.44
N THR A 88 -20.45 27.20 -8.31
CA THR A 88 -21.87 27.02 -7.96
C THR A 88 -22.09 25.80 -7.06
N TRP A 89 -21.20 24.81 -7.14
CA TRP A 89 -21.11 23.70 -6.21
C TRP A 89 -20.68 24.20 -4.83
N GLY A 90 -21.52 23.96 -3.81
CA GLY A 90 -21.22 24.30 -2.41
C GLY A 90 -21.73 25.65 -1.90
N ARG A 91 -22.53 26.42 -2.68
CA ARG A 91 -23.10 27.70 -2.20
C ARG A 91 -23.99 27.58 -0.95
N ASN A 92 -24.49 26.38 -0.66
CA ASN A 92 -25.31 26.06 0.51
C ASN A 92 -24.59 25.12 1.50
N MET A 93 -23.28 24.92 1.39
CA MET A 93 -22.52 24.09 2.32
C MET A 93 -21.82 24.95 3.36
N ALA A 94 -21.87 24.53 4.62
CA ALA A 94 -21.10 25.15 5.70
C ALA A 94 -19.58 24.94 5.53
N GLU A 95 -19.18 23.95 4.73
CA GLU A 95 -17.80 23.57 4.47
C GLU A 95 -17.17 24.41 3.34
N SER A 96 -15.88 24.73 3.50
CA SER A 96 -15.10 25.41 2.46
C SER A 96 -14.81 24.49 1.27
N GLN A 97 -14.57 25.06 0.08
CA GLN A 97 -14.17 24.28 -1.10
C GLN A 97 -12.89 23.46 -0.87
N LEU A 98 -11.99 23.98 -0.03
CA LEU A 98 -10.75 23.30 0.32
C LEU A 98 -11.01 22.08 1.20
N GLU A 99 -11.90 22.18 2.17
CA GLU A 99 -12.31 21.05 3.02
C GLU A 99 -12.98 19.94 2.18
N VAL A 100 -13.88 20.31 1.26
CA VAL A 100 -14.51 19.36 0.35
C VAL A 100 -13.46 18.66 -0.52
N PHE A 101 -12.51 19.43 -1.08
CA PHE A 101 -11.40 18.87 -1.85
C PHE A 101 -10.57 17.89 -1.03
N GLN A 102 -10.19 18.26 0.19
CA GLN A 102 -9.40 17.43 1.10
C GLN A 102 -10.11 16.11 1.42
N LYS A 103 -11.40 16.17 1.79
CA LYS A 103 -12.20 14.99 2.14
C LYS A 103 -12.44 14.05 0.95
N GLN A 104 -12.70 14.58 -0.24
CA GLN A 104 -13.11 13.76 -1.37
C GLN A 104 -11.97 13.29 -2.27
N SER A 105 -10.86 14.01 -2.25
CA SER A 105 -9.82 13.92 -3.28
C SER A 105 -8.40 14.09 -2.73
N ASP A 106 -8.17 14.00 -1.43
CA ASP A 106 -6.82 14.11 -0.88
C ASP A 106 -6.53 13.08 0.21
N PHE A 107 -5.42 13.23 0.92
CA PHE A 107 -5.04 12.37 2.05
C PHE A 107 -6.16 12.17 3.06
N ALA A 108 -7.01 13.17 3.35
CA ALA A 108 -8.10 13.01 4.31
C ALA A 108 -9.12 11.94 3.88
N LYS A 109 -9.25 11.65 2.58
CA LYS A 109 -10.06 10.52 2.08
C LYS A 109 -9.56 9.18 2.62
N LEU A 110 -8.24 9.04 2.82
CA LEU A 110 -7.68 7.82 3.38
C LEU A 110 -8.09 7.60 4.85
N ALA A 111 -8.62 8.63 5.54
CA ALA A 111 -9.14 8.46 6.90
C ALA A 111 -10.37 7.54 6.91
N GLU A 112 -11.24 7.60 5.89
CA GLU A 112 -12.41 6.72 5.80
C GLU A 112 -11.97 5.25 5.69
N GLU A 113 -10.93 5.00 4.90
CA GLU A 113 -10.38 3.66 4.68
C GLU A 113 -9.44 3.23 5.81
N GLY A 114 -8.80 4.17 6.52
CA GLY A 114 -7.95 3.94 7.70
C GLY A 114 -8.71 3.87 9.01
N SER A 115 -9.99 4.28 9.03
CA SER A 115 -10.93 4.06 10.13
C SER A 115 -11.36 2.59 10.27
N VAL A 116 -10.64 1.67 9.57
CA VAL A 116 -10.60 0.24 9.87
C VAL A 116 -10.55 0.11 11.38
N LEU A 117 -11.71 -0.27 11.90
CA LEU A 117 -12.06 -0.33 13.30
C LEU A 117 -10.83 -0.65 14.15
N GLU A 118 -10.63 0.13 15.21
CA GLU A 118 -10.08 -0.39 16.46
C GLU A 118 -11.00 -1.50 16.97
N ALA A 119 -11.08 -2.61 16.23
CA ALA A 119 -11.76 -3.84 16.63
C ALA A 119 -10.84 -4.55 17.61
N GLY A 120 -10.73 -3.98 18.81
CA GLY A 120 -10.08 -4.57 19.97
C GLY A 120 -8.60 -4.86 19.75
N GLN A 121 -7.74 -4.03 20.32
CA GLN A 121 -6.42 -4.51 20.72
C GLN A 121 -6.59 -5.71 21.65
N ILE A 122 -6.52 -6.91 21.09
CA ILE A 122 -6.21 -8.10 21.86
C ILE A 122 -4.93 -8.65 21.28
N TYR A 123 -3.82 -8.20 21.89
CA TYR A 123 -2.50 -8.76 21.71
C TYR A 123 -2.50 -10.23 22.16
N PHE A 124 -2.92 -11.14 21.28
CA PHE A 124 -2.40 -12.50 21.33
C PHE A 124 -1.31 -12.61 20.28
N GLN A 125 -0.07 -12.77 20.74
CA GLN A 125 1.07 -12.97 19.85
C GLN A 125 0.88 -14.19 18.92
N GLU A 126 0.02 -15.15 19.29
CA GLU A 126 -0.20 -16.41 18.56
C GLU A 126 -1.51 -16.53 17.76
N GLY A 127 -2.48 -15.63 17.93
CA GLY A 127 -3.80 -15.74 17.27
C GLY A 127 -3.81 -15.25 15.82
N SER A 128 -4.86 -15.60 15.08
CA SER A 128 -5.18 -14.99 13.78
C SER A 128 -6.15 -13.84 13.93
N PHE A 129 -6.07 -12.86 13.02
CA PHE A 129 -7.09 -11.82 12.89
C PHE A 129 -7.28 -11.43 11.42
N LEU A 130 -8.45 -10.86 11.14
CA LEU A 130 -8.79 -10.18 9.90
C LEU A 130 -9.50 -8.88 10.27
N GLU A 131 -8.98 -7.76 9.81
CA GLU A 131 -9.59 -6.45 9.98
C GLU A 131 -9.67 -5.76 8.63
N CYS A 132 -10.81 -5.13 8.35
CA CYS A 132 -11.09 -4.55 7.05
C CYS A 132 -11.76 -3.18 7.17
N SER A 133 -11.54 -2.34 6.16
CA SER A 133 -12.34 -1.15 5.93
C SER A 133 -13.76 -1.51 5.46
N SER A 134 -14.60 -0.50 5.32
CA SER A 134 -15.93 -0.67 4.72
C SER A 134 -15.84 -1.29 3.33
N HIS A 135 -16.83 -2.11 2.97
CA HIS A 135 -16.91 -2.79 1.67
C HIS A 135 -15.70 -3.70 1.34
N LEU A 136 -14.85 -4.03 2.32
CA LEU A 136 -13.64 -4.83 2.14
C LEU A 136 -12.68 -4.22 1.09
N ARG A 137 -12.54 -2.89 1.08
CA ARG A 137 -11.67 -2.16 0.13
C ARG A 137 -10.19 -2.21 0.52
N PHE A 138 -9.91 -2.34 1.81
CA PHE A 138 -8.59 -2.58 2.37
C PHE A 138 -8.73 -3.53 3.55
N CYS A 139 -7.79 -4.46 3.72
CA CYS A 139 -7.77 -5.34 4.89
C CYS A 139 -6.34 -5.58 5.38
N ARG A 140 -6.20 -5.88 6.67
CA ARG A 140 -4.99 -6.43 7.28
C ARG A 140 -5.34 -7.73 7.98
N ALA A 141 -4.44 -8.70 7.89
CA ALA A 141 -4.63 -9.99 8.54
C ALA A 141 -3.31 -10.56 9.05
N LYS A 142 -3.41 -11.40 10.07
CA LYS A 142 -2.28 -12.09 10.67
C LYS A 142 -2.58 -13.56 10.81
N ASN A 143 -1.57 -14.39 10.53
CA ASN A 143 -1.63 -15.84 10.63
C ASN A 143 -2.84 -16.44 9.91
N ILE A 144 -3.01 -16.16 8.61
CA ILE A 144 -4.15 -16.69 7.82
C ILE A 144 -3.65 -17.63 6.72
N PHE A 145 -4.57 -18.40 6.14
CA PHE A 145 -4.29 -19.23 4.97
C PHE A 145 -5.27 -18.97 3.82
N PHE A 146 -4.83 -19.30 2.61
CA PHE A 146 -5.62 -19.48 1.41
C PHE A 146 -5.30 -20.84 0.79
N ASP A 147 -6.32 -21.57 0.36
CA ASP A 147 -6.19 -22.79 -0.43
C ASP A 147 -6.57 -22.51 -1.89
N PHE A 148 -5.57 -22.58 -2.77
CA PHE A 148 -5.68 -22.26 -4.19
C PHE A 148 -5.98 -23.47 -5.08
N LYS A 149 -6.53 -24.59 -4.57
CA LYS A 149 -6.90 -25.75 -5.40
C LYS A 149 -7.85 -25.46 -6.57
N ASN A 150 -8.62 -24.37 -6.50
CA ASN A 150 -9.56 -23.99 -7.55
C ASN A 150 -8.99 -22.97 -8.55
N LEU A 151 -7.71 -22.59 -8.43
CA LEU A 151 -7.10 -21.62 -9.34
C LEU A 151 -6.93 -22.19 -10.76
N ASN A 152 -6.47 -23.44 -10.91
CA ASN A 152 -6.28 -24.09 -12.22
C ASN A 152 -5.61 -23.16 -13.24
N SER A 153 -4.38 -22.77 -12.92
CA SER A 153 -3.58 -21.74 -13.62
C SER A 153 -3.53 -21.96 -15.14
N LYS A 154 -3.36 -23.21 -15.59
CA LYS A 154 -3.18 -23.59 -17.00
C LYS A 154 -4.26 -23.09 -17.95
N THR A 155 -5.49 -22.95 -17.48
CA THR A 155 -6.63 -22.49 -18.29
C THR A 155 -7.32 -21.27 -17.69
N SER A 156 -6.68 -20.63 -16.71
CA SER A 156 -7.30 -19.58 -15.92
C SER A 156 -7.35 -18.26 -16.71
N LYS A 157 -8.48 -17.57 -16.56
CA LYS A 157 -8.70 -16.24 -17.16
C LYS A 157 -8.42 -15.16 -16.13
N ARG A 158 -8.03 -13.99 -16.62
CA ARG A 158 -7.86 -12.77 -15.81
C ARG A 158 -9.18 -12.39 -15.12
N TYR A 159 -9.06 -11.84 -13.91
CA TYR A 159 -10.16 -11.34 -13.06
C TYR A 159 -11.18 -12.38 -12.58
N ARG A 160 -10.74 -13.61 -12.34
CA ARG A 160 -11.61 -14.62 -11.71
C ARG A 160 -11.97 -14.24 -10.28
N ASN A 161 -13.24 -14.43 -9.96
CA ASN A 161 -13.87 -14.12 -8.67
C ASN A 161 -14.33 -15.37 -7.89
N ASP A 162 -14.03 -16.54 -8.44
CA ASP A 162 -14.48 -17.86 -7.98
C ASP A 162 -13.32 -18.74 -7.48
N VAL A 163 -12.11 -18.18 -7.39
CA VAL A 163 -10.91 -18.93 -7.00
C VAL A 163 -10.99 -19.42 -5.55
N ILE A 164 -11.57 -18.62 -4.66
CA ILE A 164 -11.68 -18.96 -3.23
C ILE A 164 -13.13 -19.34 -2.91
N GLN A 165 -13.29 -20.50 -2.28
CA GLN A 165 -14.56 -21.11 -1.91
C GLN A 165 -14.62 -21.35 -0.39
N LYS A 166 -15.79 -21.79 0.09
CA LYS A 166 -15.98 -22.16 1.50
C LYS A 166 -14.95 -23.22 1.93
N GLY A 167 -14.32 -23.00 3.08
CA GLY A 167 -13.29 -23.89 3.59
C GLY A 167 -11.87 -23.55 3.17
N GLN A 168 -11.68 -22.57 2.28
CA GLN A 168 -10.39 -22.30 1.63
C GLN A 168 -9.70 -21.04 2.09
N VAL A 169 -10.28 -20.31 3.04
CA VAL A 169 -9.68 -19.10 3.58
C VAL A 169 -10.07 -18.98 5.04
N GLY A 170 -9.10 -18.64 5.88
CA GLY A 170 -9.36 -18.48 7.29
C GLY A 170 -8.12 -18.41 8.15
N GLY A 171 -8.34 -18.51 9.45
CA GLY A 171 -7.30 -18.55 10.46
C GLY A 171 -7.87 -19.01 11.80
N ASN A 172 -7.05 -19.01 12.84
CA ASN A 172 -7.51 -19.25 14.20
C ASN A 172 -7.86 -17.92 14.86
N CYS A 173 -9.00 -17.37 14.46
CA CYS A 173 -9.55 -16.22 15.15
C CYS A 173 -10.20 -16.74 16.44
N ASN A 174 -9.78 -16.23 17.59
CA ASN A 174 -10.43 -16.55 18.88
C ASN A 174 -11.94 -16.19 18.83
N THR A 175 -12.65 -16.32 19.95
CA THR A 175 -14.12 -16.12 20.08
C THR A 175 -14.72 -14.79 19.61
N PHE A 176 -13.92 -13.86 19.05
CA PHE A 176 -14.32 -12.52 18.63
C PHE A 176 -14.52 -12.35 17.12
N PHE A 177 -14.44 -13.42 16.33
CA PHE A 177 -14.73 -13.34 14.88
C PHE A 177 -16.22 -13.14 14.62
N ASP A 178 -16.57 -12.00 14.01
CA ASP A 178 -17.94 -11.68 13.61
C ASP A 178 -18.18 -11.99 12.13
N GLU A 179 -18.66 -13.21 11.86
CA GLU A 179 -19.01 -13.66 10.51
C GLU A 179 -20.14 -12.83 9.89
N LYS A 180 -21.10 -12.35 10.70
CA LYS A 180 -22.23 -11.55 10.21
C LYS A 180 -21.78 -10.18 9.75
N LEU A 181 -20.87 -9.54 10.49
CA LEU A 181 -20.26 -8.27 10.09
C LEU A 181 -19.42 -8.42 8.82
N LEU A 182 -18.64 -9.50 8.71
CA LEU A 182 -17.89 -9.77 7.48
C LEU A 182 -18.84 -9.91 6.28
N TYR A 183 -19.90 -10.70 6.43
CA TYR A 183 -20.89 -10.91 5.38
C TYR A 183 -21.59 -9.60 4.99
N SER A 184 -21.96 -8.76 5.95
CA SER A 184 -22.62 -7.47 5.68
C SER A 184 -21.69 -6.45 5.01
N ARG A 185 -20.37 -6.55 5.21
CA ARG A 185 -19.35 -5.75 4.53
C ARG A 185 -18.93 -6.28 3.17
N ALA A 186 -19.32 -7.51 2.81
CA ALA A 186 -19.12 -8.07 1.48
C ALA A 186 -20.26 -7.67 0.52
N ASP A 187 -20.77 -6.44 0.66
CA ASP A 187 -21.93 -5.89 -0.05
C ASP A 187 -21.59 -5.33 -1.43
N GLU A 188 -20.36 -4.86 -1.64
CA GLU A 188 -19.83 -4.51 -2.97
C GLU A 188 -18.93 -5.64 -3.49
N LYS A 189 -19.27 -6.26 -4.63
CA LYS A 189 -18.52 -7.39 -5.20
C LYS A 189 -18.08 -7.10 -6.63
N SER A 190 -16.84 -6.67 -6.78
CA SER A 190 -16.21 -6.43 -8.08
C SER A 190 -14.70 -6.47 -7.93
N TYR A 191 -14.02 -7.11 -8.90
CA TYR A 191 -12.59 -7.44 -8.80
C TYR A 191 -11.73 -6.23 -8.41
N LEU A 192 -11.92 -5.08 -9.07
CA LEU A 192 -11.13 -3.87 -8.83
C LEU A 192 -11.77 -2.89 -7.84
N GLN A 193 -12.80 -3.32 -7.09
CA GLN A 193 -13.53 -2.47 -6.14
C GLN A 193 -13.57 -3.01 -4.72
N SER A 194 -13.48 -4.33 -4.53
CA SER A 194 -13.35 -4.95 -3.21
C SER A 194 -12.56 -6.27 -3.20
N TRP A 195 -12.18 -6.70 -2.01
CA TRP A 195 -11.68 -8.05 -1.69
C TRP A 195 -12.80 -9.02 -1.27
N ALA A 196 -14.05 -8.65 -1.52
CA ALA A 196 -15.20 -9.40 -1.04
C ALA A 196 -15.27 -10.83 -1.61
N HIS A 197 -14.88 -11.04 -2.87
CA HIS A 197 -14.90 -12.38 -3.47
C HIS A 197 -13.92 -13.35 -2.79
N GLU A 198 -12.76 -12.84 -2.38
CA GLU A 198 -11.70 -13.61 -1.74
C GLU A 198 -11.96 -13.83 -0.25
N LEU A 199 -12.62 -12.88 0.42
CA LEU A 199 -12.79 -12.89 1.87
C LEU A 199 -14.18 -13.27 2.36
N GLN A 200 -15.23 -13.27 1.54
CA GLN A 200 -16.60 -13.61 1.97
C GLN A 200 -16.74 -14.99 2.62
N TYR A 201 -15.78 -15.90 2.39
CA TYR A 201 -15.76 -17.25 2.94
C TYR A 201 -14.75 -17.42 4.09
N PHE A 202 -14.17 -16.32 4.59
CA PHE A 202 -13.25 -16.37 5.71
C PHE A 202 -13.96 -16.97 6.93
N ALA A 203 -13.35 -18.00 7.51
CA ALA A 203 -13.88 -18.68 8.69
C ALA A 203 -12.78 -18.86 9.74
N SER A 204 -13.21 -19.04 10.99
CA SER A 204 -12.31 -19.39 12.08
C SER A 204 -12.15 -20.90 12.23
N TYR A 205 -10.91 -21.34 12.46
CA TYR A 205 -10.50 -22.72 12.66
C TYR A 205 -9.69 -22.82 13.97
N PRO A 206 -10.29 -23.29 15.07
CA PRO A 206 -9.67 -23.28 16.40
C PRO A 206 -8.32 -24.01 16.49
N ASP A 207 -8.13 -25.04 15.68
CA ASP A 207 -6.89 -25.82 15.68
C ASP A 207 -5.83 -25.25 14.73
N PHE A 208 -6.16 -24.25 13.92
CA PHE A 208 -5.24 -23.69 12.93
C PHE A 208 -4.05 -22.98 13.59
N ARG A 209 -2.88 -23.23 13.01
CA ARG A 209 -1.55 -22.69 13.33
C ARG A 209 -0.71 -22.91 12.10
N ILE A 210 0.02 -21.88 11.69
CA ILE A 210 0.95 -21.97 10.58
C ILE A 210 2.03 -23.00 10.90
N SER A 211 2.16 -24.01 10.05
CA SER A 211 3.22 -25.02 10.14
C SER A 211 3.51 -25.59 8.76
N LYS A 212 4.72 -26.13 8.59
CA LYS A 212 5.13 -26.81 7.35
C LYS A 212 4.29 -28.06 7.01
N HIS A 213 3.51 -28.56 7.96
CA HIS A 213 2.60 -29.69 7.74
C HIS A 213 1.22 -29.26 7.23
N ARG A 214 0.87 -27.97 7.35
CA ARG A 214 -0.43 -27.42 6.94
C ARG A 214 -0.36 -26.40 5.82
N CYS A 215 0.83 -25.89 5.54
CA CYS A 215 1.07 -24.86 4.55
C CYS A 215 2.15 -25.38 3.60
N ASP A 216 1.86 -25.41 2.30
CA ASP A 216 2.83 -25.74 1.26
C ASP A 216 3.79 -24.57 1.03
N VAL A 217 3.29 -23.34 1.18
CA VAL A 217 4.06 -22.09 1.10
C VAL A 217 3.76 -21.25 2.33
N ILE A 218 4.80 -20.69 2.95
CA ILE A 218 4.67 -19.77 4.09
C ILE A 218 5.37 -18.47 3.72
N PHE A 219 4.62 -17.39 3.70
CA PHE A 219 5.14 -16.04 3.64
C PHE A 219 5.41 -15.54 5.06
N ASP A 220 6.69 -15.58 5.47
CA ASP A 220 7.13 -15.14 6.79
C ASP A 220 7.26 -13.61 6.89
N LYS A 221 7.61 -12.94 5.78
CA LYS A 221 7.70 -11.47 5.71
C LYS A 221 6.31 -10.84 5.60
N PRO A 222 6.15 -9.54 5.96
CA PRO A 222 4.93 -8.81 5.64
C PRO A 222 4.67 -8.88 4.14
N THR A 223 3.47 -9.30 3.76
CA THR A 223 3.11 -9.51 2.36
C THR A 223 1.97 -8.58 1.95
N VAL A 224 2.09 -7.95 0.79
CA VAL A 224 1.00 -7.18 0.18
C VAL A 224 0.39 -7.98 -0.96
N LEU A 225 -0.89 -8.28 -0.84
CA LEU A 225 -1.70 -8.83 -1.92
C LEU A 225 -2.27 -7.66 -2.71
N ILE A 226 -2.01 -7.62 -4.02
CA ILE A 226 -2.50 -6.55 -4.90
C ILE A 226 -3.28 -7.10 -6.08
N LYS A 227 -4.50 -6.58 -6.27
CA LYS A 227 -5.25 -6.78 -7.51
C LYS A 227 -4.85 -5.75 -8.54
N LEU A 228 -4.41 -6.23 -9.70
CA LEU A 228 -3.86 -5.41 -10.78
C LEU A 228 -4.96 -4.96 -11.74
N ASP A 229 -4.94 -3.69 -12.16
CA ASP A 229 -5.82 -3.15 -13.19
C ASP A 229 -5.43 -3.74 -14.55
N ALA A 230 -4.47 -3.14 -15.26
CA ALA A 230 -3.98 -3.66 -16.53
C ALA A 230 -2.58 -3.14 -16.85
N SER A 231 -1.71 -4.01 -17.36
CA SER A 231 -0.33 -3.62 -17.73
C SER A 231 -0.20 -2.97 -19.11
N VAL A 232 -1.32 -2.81 -19.83
CA VAL A 232 -1.34 -2.42 -21.25
C VAL A 232 -0.95 -0.95 -21.50
N ASN A 233 -1.02 -0.08 -20.49
CA ASN A 233 -0.56 1.30 -20.60
C ASN A 233 -0.22 1.91 -19.23
N MET A 234 0.50 3.04 -19.28
CA MET A 234 0.93 3.79 -18.09
C MET A 234 -0.23 4.23 -17.20
N TYR A 235 -1.40 4.55 -17.77
CA TYR A 235 -2.53 5.05 -16.99
C TYR A 235 -3.12 3.96 -16.09
N HIS A 236 -3.29 2.74 -16.60
CA HIS A 236 -3.76 1.61 -15.80
C HIS A 236 -2.70 1.14 -14.79
N HIS A 237 -1.44 1.08 -15.19
CA HIS A 237 -0.34 0.75 -14.29
C HIS A 237 -0.15 1.78 -13.16
N PHE A 238 -0.38 3.06 -13.45
CA PHE A 238 -0.32 4.11 -12.45
C PHE A 238 -1.31 3.85 -11.31
N CYS A 239 -2.50 3.31 -11.62
CA CYS A 239 -3.47 2.91 -10.62
C CYS A 239 -2.91 1.83 -9.68
N ASP A 240 -2.17 0.85 -10.16
CA ASP A 240 -1.58 -0.20 -9.31
C ASP A 240 -0.64 0.41 -8.26
N PHE A 241 0.28 1.27 -8.70
CA PHE A 241 1.31 1.85 -7.85
C PHE A 241 0.79 2.91 -6.88
N ILE A 242 -0.14 3.77 -7.31
CA ILE A 242 -0.72 4.75 -6.40
C ILE A 242 -1.55 4.06 -5.30
N ASN A 243 -2.16 2.91 -5.60
CA ASN A 243 -2.87 2.11 -4.61
C ASN A 243 -1.93 1.44 -3.61
N LEU A 244 -0.76 0.96 -4.03
CA LEU A 244 0.26 0.51 -3.09
C LEU A 244 0.72 1.65 -2.17
N TYR A 245 0.94 2.84 -2.74
CA TYR A 245 1.32 4.01 -1.95
C TYR A 245 0.22 4.40 -0.95
N ALA A 246 -1.05 4.45 -1.39
CA ALA A 246 -2.18 4.65 -0.49
C ALA A 246 -2.26 3.55 0.60
N SER A 247 -1.96 2.30 0.25
CA SER A 247 -1.95 1.17 1.19
C SER A 247 -0.86 1.32 2.26
N GLN A 248 0.31 1.85 1.92
CA GLN A 248 1.36 2.19 2.91
C GLN A 248 0.84 3.22 3.92
N HIS A 249 0.12 4.24 3.43
CA HIS A 249 -0.51 5.27 4.25
C HIS A 249 -1.65 4.75 5.13
N VAL A 250 -2.48 3.84 4.63
CA VAL A 250 -3.55 3.23 5.45
C VAL A 250 -2.93 2.28 6.48
N ASN A 251 -1.99 1.44 6.06
CA ASN A 251 -1.43 0.39 6.91
C ASN A 251 -0.58 0.90 8.08
N GLY A 252 0.35 1.84 7.83
CA GLY A 252 1.35 2.17 8.86
C GLY A 252 2.79 2.05 8.42
N SER A 253 3.05 1.47 7.26
CA SER A 253 4.38 0.96 6.92
C SER A 253 4.88 1.53 5.60
N ILE A 254 6.18 1.82 5.60
CA ILE A 254 6.98 2.25 4.44
C ILE A 254 8.13 1.30 4.17
N ASP A 255 8.20 0.18 4.88
CA ASP A 255 9.25 -0.83 4.71
C ASP A 255 9.27 -1.33 3.25
N MET A 256 10.47 -1.65 2.78
CA MET A 256 10.69 -2.25 1.47
C MET A 256 11.06 -3.73 1.57
N ASP A 257 11.41 -4.24 2.75
CA ASP A 257 11.60 -5.68 2.97
C ASP A 257 10.25 -6.40 3.19
N ILE A 258 9.41 -6.32 2.15
CA ILE A 258 8.09 -6.92 2.10
C ILE A 258 7.98 -7.81 0.87
N ASP A 259 7.12 -8.82 0.91
CA ASP A 259 6.75 -9.56 -0.29
C ASP A 259 5.53 -8.90 -0.95
N ILE A 260 5.43 -9.01 -2.28
CA ILE A 260 4.24 -8.58 -3.02
C ILE A 260 3.75 -9.78 -3.82
N VAL A 261 2.48 -10.13 -3.65
CA VAL A 261 1.81 -11.13 -4.49
C VAL A 261 0.89 -10.40 -5.44
N TRP A 262 1.18 -10.54 -6.74
CA TRP A 262 0.31 -10.13 -7.81
C TRP A 262 -0.90 -11.05 -7.85
N TRP A 263 -2.03 -10.57 -7.34
CA TRP A 263 -3.31 -11.25 -7.44
C TRP A 263 -3.81 -11.10 -8.88
N ASP A 264 -3.24 -11.91 -9.77
CA ASP A 264 -3.60 -12.03 -11.17
C ASP A 264 -3.85 -13.51 -11.49
N THR A 265 -5.03 -13.77 -12.03
CA THR A 265 -5.53 -15.12 -12.31
C THR A 265 -5.30 -15.53 -13.75
N TRP A 266 -4.61 -14.72 -14.56
CA TRP A 266 -4.32 -15.06 -15.94
C TRP A 266 -3.25 -16.16 -16.07
N SER A 267 -3.50 -17.15 -16.93
CA SER A 267 -2.60 -18.28 -17.19
C SER A 267 -1.18 -17.90 -17.60
N ASP A 268 -1.02 -16.77 -18.29
CA ASP A 268 0.26 -16.34 -18.83
C ASP A 268 1.07 -15.48 -17.83
N GLY A 269 0.62 -15.42 -16.57
CA GLY A 269 1.26 -14.65 -15.51
C GLY A 269 1.02 -13.15 -15.66
N PHE A 270 1.73 -12.33 -14.87
CA PHE A 270 1.62 -10.88 -15.02
C PHE A 270 2.76 -10.35 -15.90
N VAL A 271 2.41 -9.92 -17.10
CA VAL A 271 3.37 -9.39 -18.06
C VAL A 271 3.50 -7.87 -17.87
N ASP A 272 4.60 -7.44 -17.24
CA ASP A 272 4.96 -6.02 -17.03
C ASP A 272 6.36 -5.66 -17.58
N PRO A 273 6.54 -5.67 -18.91
CA PRO A 273 7.83 -5.38 -19.53
C PRO A 273 8.16 -3.87 -19.57
N ILE A 274 7.17 -2.98 -19.38
CA ILE A 274 7.34 -1.54 -19.59
C ILE A 274 7.53 -0.80 -18.27
N PHE A 275 6.77 -1.14 -17.23
CA PHE A 275 6.74 -0.40 -15.96
C PHE A 275 7.23 -1.22 -14.77
N GLY A 276 7.71 -2.45 -15.00
CA GLY A 276 8.16 -3.38 -13.96
C GLY A 276 9.27 -2.85 -13.05
N ILE A 277 10.09 -1.90 -13.52
CA ILE A 277 11.08 -1.25 -12.65
C ILE A 277 10.45 -0.52 -11.46
N THR A 278 9.18 -0.11 -11.58
CA THR A 278 8.48 0.66 -10.55
C THR A 278 8.18 -0.17 -9.30
N TRP A 279 8.13 -1.51 -9.40
CA TRP A 279 7.99 -2.39 -8.23
C TRP A 279 9.13 -2.21 -7.22
N HIS A 280 10.33 -1.83 -7.68
CA HIS A 280 11.48 -1.53 -6.81
C HIS A 280 11.30 -0.28 -5.93
N ALA A 281 10.30 0.56 -6.21
CA ALA A 281 9.94 1.63 -5.29
C ALA A 281 9.17 1.13 -4.06
N PHE A 282 8.65 -0.10 -4.09
CA PHE A 282 7.79 -0.65 -3.03
C PHE A 282 8.40 -1.83 -2.32
N THR A 283 9.26 -2.59 -2.99
CA THR A 283 9.90 -3.77 -2.40
C THR A 283 11.31 -3.99 -2.95
N VAL A 284 12.20 -4.50 -2.10
CA VAL A 284 13.50 -5.04 -2.51
C VAL A 284 13.41 -6.51 -2.96
N ASN A 285 12.30 -7.18 -2.67
CA ASN A 285 12.04 -8.57 -3.03
C ASN A 285 11.39 -8.67 -4.41
N LYS A 286 11.55 -9.81 -5.07
CA LYS A 286 10.90 -10.07 -6.36
C LYS A 286 9.41 -10.34 -6.11
N PRO A 287 8.46 -9.67 -6.81
CA PRO A 287 7.05 -10.01 -6.71
C PRO A 287 6.75 -11.47 -7.11
N HIS A 288 5.74 -12.04 -6.48
CA HIS A 288 5.27 -13.40 -6.69
C HIS A 288 4.01 -13.40 -7.55
N GLU A 289 3.93 -14.34 -8.50
CA GLU A 289 2.72 -14.53 -9.28
C GLU A 289 1.74 -15.46 -8.54
N LEU A 290 0.45 -15.14 -8.57
CA LEU A 290 -0.58 -16.01 -7.98
C LEU A 290 -0.61 -17.40 -8.64
N ILE A 291 -0.32 -17.48 -9.95
CA ILE A 291 -0.30 -18.75 -10.68
C ILE A 291 0.77 -19.73 -10.18
N ASP A 292 1.87 -19.24 -9.60
CA ASP A 292 2.89 -20.08 -8.98
C ASP A 292 2.38 -20.76 -7.69
N LEU A 293 1.25 -20.30 -7.16
CA LEU A 293 0.59 -20.81 -5.97
C LEU A 293 -0.57 -21.78 -6.29
N ASP A 294 -0.80 -22.08 -7.56
CA ASP A 294 -1.87 -22.99 -8.00
C ASP A 294 -1.80 -24.34 -7.29
N GLY A 295 -2.94 -24.81 -6.79
CA GLY A 295 -3.03 -26.09 -6.08
C GLY A 295 -2.49 -26.10 -4.64
N LYS A 296 -1.95 -24.99 -4.14
CA LYS A 296 -1.26 -24.94 -2.85
C LYS A 296 -2.11 -24.32 -1.74
N THR A 297 -1.91 -24.81 -0.51
CA THR A 297 -2.30 -24.10 0.70
C THR A 297 -1.18 -23.14 1.10
N VAL A 298 -1.47 -21.85 1.02
CA VAL A 298 -0.52 -20.76 1.25
C VAL A 298 -0.88 -20.05 2.55
N CYS A 299 0.11 -19.89 3.43
CA CYS A 299 -0.07 -19.24 4.71
C CYS A 299 0.71 -17.93 4.77
N PHE A 300 0.08 -16.91 5.35
CA PHE A 300 0.68 -15.59 5.52
C PHE A 300 0.78 -15.26 7.01
N ARG A 301 1.99 -14.94 7.48
CA ARG A 301 2.17 -14.47 8.87
C ARG A 301 1.58 -13.10 9.07
N ASN A 302 1.86 -12.17 8.16
CA ASN A 302 1.30 -10.83 8.15
C ASN A 302 0.98 -10.48 6.70
N THR A 303 -0.28 -10.13 6.43
CA THR A 303 -0.69 -9.77 5.08
C THR A 303 -1.58 -8.54 5.05
N ILE A 304 -1.42 -7.76 3.99
CA ILE A 304 -2.24 -6.59 3.68
C ILE A 304 -2.91 -6.86 2.34
N PHE A 305 -4.19 -6.59 2.28
CA PHE A 305 -4.98 -6.56 1.07
C PHE A 305 -5.04 -5.11 0.62
N SER A 306 -4.35 -4.80 -0.48
CA SER A 306 -4.12 -3.41 -0.90
C SER A 306 -5.42 -2.67 -1.18
N MET A 307 -5.35 -1.34 -1.17
CA MET A 307 -6.29 -0.47 -1.86
C MET A 307 -6.41 -0.88 -3.35
N LEU A 308 -7.49 -0.47 -4.01
CA LEU A 308 -7.92 -1.02 -5.30
C LEU A 308 -7.97 0.05 -6.41
N ALA A 309 -7.72 -0.35 -7.66
CA ALA A 309 -7.57 0.53 -8.83
C ALA A 309 -8.66 1.59 -9.01
N ARG A 310 -9.90 1.30 -8.65
CA ARG A 310 -11.05 2.19 -8.89
C ARG A 310 -11.29 3.23 -7.80
N GLN A 311 -10.32 3.43 -6.90
CA GLN A 311 -10.34 4.52 -5.94
C GLN A 311 -9.91 5.84 -6.60
N ARG A 312 -10.75 6.87 -6.48
CA ARG A 312 -10.40 8.22 -6.96
C ARG A 312 -9.51 8.92 -5.93
N PHE A 313 -8.25 9.08 -6.25
CA PHE A 313 -7.32 9.93 -5.51
C PHE A 313 -7.16 11.26 -6.24
N GLY A 314 -6.91 12.33 -5.51
CA GLY A 314 -6.63 13.64 -6.11
C GLY A 314 -5.22 14.12 -5.88
N SER A 315 -5.01 15.41 -6.12
CA SER A 315 -3.72 15.95 -6.53
C SER A 315 -2.65 15.91 -5.45
N GLY A 316 -3.01 16.00 -4.17
CA GLY A 316 -2.04 15.95 -3.07
C GLY A 316 -1.36 14.59 -2.93
N LEU A 317 -2.16 13.52 -2.87
CA LEU A 317 -1.67 12.15 -2.85
C LEU A 317 -0.85 11.83 -4.12
N VAL A 318 -1.34 12.22 -5.30
CA VAL A 318 -0.63 12.01 -6.58
C VAL A 318 0.71 12.76 -6.60
N HIS A 319 0.74 13.99 -6.09
CA HIS A 319 1.97 14.78 -5.99
C HIS A 319 2.98 14.10 -5.07
N ALA A 320 2.57 13.70 -3.87
CA ALA A 320 3.42 12.97 -2.94
C ALA A 320 3.93 11.66 -3.56
N PHE A 321 3.03 10.86 -4.15
CA PHE A 321 3.36 9.63 -4.84
C PHE A 321 4.45 9.84 -5.90
N SER A 322 4.33 10.87 -6.74
CA SER A 322 5.35 11.21 -7.75
C SER A 322 6.72 11.45 -7.11
N ARG A 323 6.79 12.25 -6.03
CA ARG A 323 8.03 12.50 -5.29
C ARG A 323 8.60 11.21 -4.70
N HIS A 324 7.74 10.34 -4.18
CA HIS A 324 8.11 9.05 -3.60
C HIS A 324 8.76 8.13 -4.64
N ILE A 325 8.12 7.94 -5.80
CA ILE A 325 8.64 7.10 -6.88
C ILE A 325 9.97 7.64 -7.40
N LEU A 326 10.05 8.94 -7.70
CA LEU A 326 11.28 9.54 -8.21
C LEU A 326 12.45 9.36 -7.23
N HIS A 327 12.19 9.52 -5.93
CA HIS A 327 13.20 9.33 -4.89
C HIS A 327 13.68 7.88 -4.82
N ARG A 328 12.76 6.91 -4.68
CA ARG A 328 13.12 5.50 -4.49
C ARG A 328 13.73 4.84 -5.72
N LEU A 329 13.32 5.27 -6.92
CA LEU A 329 13.95 4.84 -8.18
C LEU A 329 15.20 5.66 -8.53
N MET A 330 15.63 6.59 -7.68
CA MET A 330 16.79 7.46 -7.89
C MET A 330 16.74 8.24 -9.23
N ILE A 331 15.54 8.58 -9.68
CA ILE A 331 15.34 9.32 -10.93
C ILE A 331 15.65 10.80 -10.68
N ARG A 332 16.75 11.26 -11.27
CA ARG A 332 17.14 12.68 -11.21
C ARG A 332 16.32 13.49 -12.21
N GLN A 333 15.59 14.49 -11.72
CA GLN A 333 14.95 15.49 -12.56
C GLN A 333 15.83 16.73 -12.62
N ASN A 334 16.49 16.97 -13.75
CA ASN A 334 17.37 18.13 -13.95
C ASN A 334 16.60 19.45 -14.20
N GLY A 335 15.33 19.50 -13.80
CA GLY A 335 14.42 20.62 -14.02
C GLY A 335 14.09 20.87 -15.50
N PRO A 336 13.18 21.81 -15.78
CA PRO A 336 13.16 22.46 -17.08
C PRO A 336 14.46 23.26 -17.23
N LEU A 337 15.12 23.13 -18.38
CA LEU A 337 16.22 24.04 -18.73
C LEU A 337 15.59 25.41 -18.99
N LEU A 338 16.10 26.47 -18.35
CA LEU A 338 15.48 27.81 -18.35
C LEU A 338 15.16 28.33 -19.76
N ASP A 339 16.01 27.98 -20.75
CA ASP A 339 15.88 28.42 -22.13
C ASP A 339 15.42 27.31 -23.10
N LYS A 340 14.89 26.18 -22.59
CA LYS A 340 14.39 25.09 -23.47
C LYS A 340 12.99 24.63 -23.07
N ILE A 341 12.17 24.43 -24.09
CA ILE A 341 10.88 23.75 -23.95
C ILE A 341 11.11 22.27 -24.27
N ARG A 342 10.72 21.38 -23.35
CA ARG A 342 10.62 19.94 -23.64
C ARG A 342 9.19 19.65 -24.09
N VAL A 343 9.04 19.23 -25.34
CA VAL A 343 7.79 18.71 -25.88
C VAL A 343 7.86 17.18 -25.82
N THR A 344 6.88 16.55 -25.18
CA THR A 344 6.69 15.09 -25.23
C THR A 344 5.41 14.83 -26.01
N LEU A 345 5.55 14.28 -27.22
CA LEU A 345 4.41 13.82 -28.01
C LEU A 345 4.10 12.37 -27.66
N LEU A 346 2.83 12.06 -27.38
CA LEU A 346 2.39 10.69 -27.13
C LEU A 346 1.71 10.15 -28.38
N SER A 347 2.47 9.38 -29.17
CA SER A 347 1.91 8.63 -30.30
C SER A 347 0.89 7.61 -29.82
N ARG A 348 -0.25 7.53 -30.52
CA ARG A 348 -1.32 6.58 -30.23
C ARG A 348 -1.64 5.77 -31.47
N SER A 349 -1.46 4.46 -31.37
CA SER A 349 -1.77 3.49 -32.44
C SER A 349 -3.24 3.08 -32.50
N THR A 350 -4.15 3.76 -31.77
CA THR A 350 -5.57 3.40 -31.74
C THR A 350 -6.32 3.95 -32.96
N PRO A 351 -7.38 3.27 -33.45
CA PRO A 351 -8.11 3.69 -34.65
C PRO A 351 -8.78 5.07 -34.53
N PHE A 352 -9.13 5.49 -33.30
CA PHE A 352 -10.02 6.64 -33.06
C PHE A 352 -9.31 7.91 -32.60
N ARG A 353 -7.99 7.90 -32.41
CA ARG A 353 -7.21 9.04 -31.86
C ARG A 353 -5.80 9.12 -32.43
N LYS A 354 -5.67 9.01 -33.77
CA LYS A 354 -4.40 9.24 -34.47
C LYS A 354 -4.13 10.73 -34.62
N ILE A 355 -2.88 11.13 -34.41
CA ILE A 355 -2.39 12.45 -34.80
C ILE A 355 -2.01 12.31 -36.28
N LEU A 356 -2.74 13.00 -37.16
CA LEU A 356 -2.64 12.78 -38.61
C LEU A 356 -1.33 13.28 -39.22
N ASN A 357 -0.66 14.19 -38.53
CA ASN A 357 0.58 14.83 -38.95
C ASN A 357 1.69 14.64 -37.90
N GLU A 358 1.68 13.49 -37.21
CA GLU A 358 2.71 13.16 -36.22
C GLU A 358 4.13 13.16 -36.81
N ASP A 359 4.23 12.75 -38.07
CA ASP A 359 5.44 12.76 -38.89
C ASP A 359 5.99 14.15 -39.20
N GLU A 360 5.20 15.23 -39.04
CA GLU A 360 5.67 16.61 -39.21
C GLU A 360 6.42 17.14 -37.95
N VAL A 361 6.45 16.37 -36.87
CA VAL A 361 6.98 16.78 -35.56
C VAL A 361 8.35 16.13 -35.23
N ASP A 362 8.82 15.20 -36.07
CA ASP A 362 10.10 14.48 -35.91
C ASP A 362 11.34 15.24 -36.44
#